data_AF-A0A7W2EE44-F1
#
_entry.id   AF-A0A7W2EE44-F1
#
_cell.length_a   1.000
_cell.length_b   1.000
_cell.length_c   1.000
_cell.angle_alpha   90.00
_cell.angle_beta   90.00
_cell.angle_gamma   90.00
#
_symmetry.space_group_name_H-M   'P 1'
#
loop_
_entity.id
_entity.type
_entity.pdbx_description
1 polymer ?
#
loop_
_entity_poly.entity_id
_entity_poly.type
_entity_poly.pdbx_seq_one_letter_code
_entity_poly.pdbx_strand_id
1 'polypeptide(L)'
;MLIILADLVDAMLVQARRDHPLETCGVIAGAAGSNQPMRLIPMRNAAQSPEAFRFDAAEQFQVWKDMDARGEEPLVLYHSHTGSPAYPSRDDVACAAEPHAHYVIVSTDAACERPVRSFRIVDGRVVEETIKPVERYASPAAQAVPSHNLIKELS
;
A
#
# COMPACT_ATOMS: atom_id res chain seq x y z
N MET A 1 -6.42 -8.95 -1.59
CA MET A 1 -6.30 -8.58 -0.16
C MET A 1 -4.87 -8.10 0.07
N LEU A 2 -4.70 -6.97 0.76
CA LEU A 2 -3.40 -6.45 1.19
C LEU A 2 -3.08 -6.95 2.60
N ILE A 3 -2.00 -7.73 2.76
CA ILE A 3 -1.42 -8.02 4.08
C ILE A 3 -0.22 -7.10 4.26
N ILE A 4 -0.23 -6.30 5.31
CA ILE A 4 0.77 -5.24 5.51
C ILE A 4 1.15 -5.15 6.99
N LEU A 5 2.39 -4.76 7.29
CA LEU A 5 2.81 -4.52 8.67
C LEU A 5 1.98 -3.39 9.29
N ALA A 6 1.54 -3.57 10.54
CA ALA A 6 0.76 -2.57 11.27
C ALA A 6 1.51 -1.22 11.36
N ASP A 7 2.81 -1.26 11.65
CA ASP A 7 3.68 -0.07 11.69
C ASP A 7 3.68 0.74 10.39
N LEU A 8 3.53 0.08 9.23
CA LEU A 8 3.48 0.76 7.93
C LEU A 8 2.14 1.46 7.72
N VAL A 9 1.04 0.90 8.24
CA VAL A 9 -0.28 1.56 8.26
C VAL A 9 -0.22 2.80 9.14
N ASP A 10 0.37 2.68 10.33
CA ASP A 10 0.53 3.80 11.25
C ASP A 10 1.43 4.89 10.67
N ALA A 11 2.52 4.52 10.00
CA ALA A 11 3.42 5.46 9.35
C ALA A 11 2.73 6.24 8.21
N MET A 12 1.91 5.59 7.38
CA MET A 12 1.08 6.28 6.37
C MET A 12 0.13 7.29 7.03
N LEU A 13 -0.56 6.88 8.11
CA LEU A 13 -1.50 7.72 8.84
C LEU A 13 -0.80 8.92 9.52
N VAL A 14 0.37 8.71 10.11
CA VAL A 14 1.18 9.78 10.72
C VAL A 14 1.63 10.78 9.67
N GLN A 15 2.11 10.31 8.52
CA GLN A 15 2.50 11.19 7.42
C GLN A 15 1.31 11.99 6.89
N ALA A 16 0.19 11.33 6.61
CA ALA A 16 -1.03 11.98 6.12
C ALA A 16 -1.52 13.10 7.04
N ARG A 17 -1.52 12.87 8.37
CA ARG A 17 -1.89 13.90 9.35
C ARG A 17 -0.89 15.05 9.42
N ARG A 18 0.40 14.79 9.23
CA ARG A 18 1.46 15.80 9.26
C ARG A 18 1.38 16.72 8.04
N ASP A 19 1.12 16.15 6.87
CA ASP A 19 1.13 16.92 5.62
C ASP A 19 -0.23 17.62 5.36
N HIS A 20 -1.31 17.21 6.03
CA HIS A 20 -2.61 17.89 6.01
C HIS A 20 -2.44 19.40 6.35
N PRO A 21 -3.03 20.32 5.57
CA PRO A 21 -4.12 20.13 4.61
C PRO A 21 -3.67 19.82 3.17
N LEU A 22 -2.42 19.46 2.91
CA LEU A 22 -2.00 18.98 1.58
C LEU A 22 -2.15 17.46 1.51
N GLU A 23 -2.38 16.94 0.30
CA GLU A 23 -2.31 15.50 0.08
C GLU A 23 -0.86 15.00 0.26
N THR A 24 -0.70 13.94 1.05
CA THR A 24 0.51 13.13 1.17
C THR A 24 0.60 12.19 -0.01
N CYS A 25 1.81 11.77 -0.38
CA CYS A 25 2.00 10.62 -1.25
C CYS A 25 3.26 9.82 -0.88
N GLY A 26 3.35 8.57 -1.33
CA GLY A 26 4.54 7.75 -1.19
C GLY A 26 4.38 6.34 -1.72
N VAL A 27 5.43 5.54 -1.50
CA VAL A 27 5.53 4.16 -1.95
C VAL A 27 5.86 3.26 -0.76
N ILE A 28 5.33 2.05 -0.73
CA ILE A 28 5.83 1.00 0.15
C ILE A 28 6.38 -0.13 -0.73
N ALA A 29 7.69 -0.27 -0.69
CA ALA A 29 8.43 -1.26 -1.46
C ALA A 29 8.49 -2.60 -0.72
N GLY A 30 8.63 -3.68 -1.48
CA GLY A 30 8.98 -5.01 -0.98
C GLY A 30 9.88 -5.73 -1.98
N ALA A 31 10.45 -6.87 -1.60
CA ALA A 31 11.30 -7.64 -2.51
C ALA A 31 10.54 -8.00 -3.80
N ALA A 32 11.23 -7.96 -4.94
CA ALA A 32 10.65 -8.27 -6.24
C ALA A 32 10.02 -9.67 -6.25
N GLY A 33 8.80 -9.79 -6.79
CA GLY A 33 8.03 -11.03 -6.76
C GLY A 33 7.44 -11.41 -5.39
N SER A 34 7.63 -10.58 -4.36
CA SER A 34 6.98 -10.75 -3.05
C SER A 34 5.65 -10.00 -3.00
N ASN A 35 4.77 -10.43 -2.07
CA ASN A 35 3.55 -9.71 -1.70
C ASN A 35 3.65 -9.12 -0.28
N GLN A 36 4.87 -8.85 0.20
CA GLN A 36 5.14 -8.34 1.53
C GLN A 36 5.70 -6.92 1.45
N PRO A 37 4.88 -5.88 1.67
CA PRO A 37 5.38 -4.51 1.82
C PRO A 37 6.30 -4.40 3.05
N MET A 38 7.52 -3.90 2.86
CA MET A 38 8.56 -3.88 3.90
C MET A 38 9.11 -2.48 4.20
N ARG A 39 9.15 -1.59 3.21
CA ARG A 39 9.88 -0.32 3.30
C ARG A 39 9.02 0.84 2.81
N LEU A 40 8.58 1.70 3.74
CA LEU A 40 7.89 2.95 3.39
C LEU A 40 8.91 3.99 2.93
N ILE A 41 8.61 4.60 1.79
CA ILE A 41 9.39 5.64 1.13
C ILE A 41 8.45 6.85 0.97
N PRO A 42 8.50 7.83 1.88
CA PRO A 42 7.66 9.01 1.77
C PRO A 42 8.14 9.83 0.57
N MET A 43 7.20 10.35 -0.23
CA MET A 43 7.51 11.21 -1.37
C MET A 43 6.85 12.57 -1.22
N ARG A 44 7.41 13.58 -1.88
CA ARG A 44 6.83 14.92 -1.89
C ARG A 44 5.68 14.98 -2.90
N ASN A 45 4.54 15.52 -2.46
CA ASN A 45 3.50 15.94 -3.38
C ASN A 45 3.96 17.19 -4.16
N ALA A 46 4.41 17.03 -5.39
CA ALA A 46 4.86 18.10 -6.26
C ALA A 46 3.74 19.06 -6.71
N ALA A 47 2.47 18.66 -6.60
CA ALA A 47 1.33 19.55 -6.86
C ALA A 47 1.10 20.54 -5.72
N GLN A 48 1.56 20.22 -4.49
CA GLN A 48 1.36 21.04 -3.29
C GLN A 48 -0.13 21.43 -3.11
N SER A 49 -1.02 20.46 -3.33
CA SER A 49 -2.46 20.67 -3.40
C SER A 49 -3.20 19.86 -2.33
N PRO A 50 -4.32 20.38 -1.78
CA PRO A 50 -5.21 19.64 -0.89
C PRO A 50 -6.08 18.58 -1.59
N GLU A 51 -6.19 18.63 -2.92
CA GLU A 51 -7.13 17.83 -3.74
C GLU A 51 -6.44 17.01 -4.83
N ALA A 52 -5.11 17.10 -4.91
CA ALA A 52 -4.35 16.33 -5.88
C ALA A 52 -2.93 16.09 -5.38
N PHE A 53 -2.39 14.93 -5.75
CA PHE A 53 -0.99 14.64 -5.64
C PHE A 53 -0.35 14.38 -7.00
N ARG A 54 0.96 14.64 -7.06
CA ARG A 54 1.81 14.20 -8.16
C ARG A 54 3.19 13.93 -7.59
N PHE A 55 3.79 12.80 -7.94
CA PHE A 55 5.20 12.58 -7.63
C PHE A 55 6.07 13.61 -8.35
N ASP A 56 7.09 14.11 -7.66
CA ASP A 56 8.17 14.83 -8.34
C ASP A 56 8.91 13.85 -9.25
N ALA A 57 9.09 14.21 -10.52
CA ALA A 57 9.64 13.29 -11.52
C ALA A 57 11.10 12.90 -11.23
N ALA A 58 11.89 13.83 -10.66
CA ALA A 58 13.28 13.54 -10.32
C ALA A 58 13.36 12.65 -9.07
N GLU A 59 12.55 12.94 -8.05
CA GLU A 59 12.41 12.09 -6.87
C GLU A 59 11.94 10.68 -7.25
N GLN A 60 10.88 10.58 -8.06
CA GLN A 60 10.35 9.30 -8.55
C GLN A 60 11.43 8.48 -9.27
N PHE A 61 12.19 9.10 -10.17
CA PHE A 61 13.27 8.41 -10.86
C PHE A 61 14.33 7.86 -9.89
N GLN A 62 14.72 8.64 -8.87
CA GLN A 62 15.69 8.16 -7.87
C GLN A 62 15.12 7.03 -7.01
N VAL A 63 13.85 7.13 -6.61
CA VAL A 63 13.18 6.08 -5.81
C VAL A 63 13.09 4.77 -6.58
N TRP A 64 12.68 4.80 -7.86
CA TRP A 64 12.61 3.59 -8.69
C TRP A 64 13.99 3.00 -8.94
N LYS A 65 15.01 3.83 -9.16
CA LYS A 65 16.39 3.38 -9.32
C LYS A 65 16.94 2.73 -8.03
N ASP A 66 16.64 3.29 -6.86
CA ASP A 66 17.05 2.70 -5.57
C ASP A 66 16.32 1.37 -5.30
N MET A 67 15.03 1.27 -5.63
CA MET A 67 14.29 -0.01 -5.52
C MET A 67 14.89 -1.08 -6.44
N ASP A 68 15.17 -0.75 -7.71
CA ASP A 68 15.78 -1.68 -8.66
C ASP A 68 17.15 -2.19 -8.17
N ALA A 69 17.99 -1.28 -7.67
CA ALA A 69 19.30 -1.63 -7.10
C ALA A 69 19.21 -2.54 -5.86
N ARG A 70 18.05 -2.57 -5.18
CA ARG A 70 17.77 -3.41 -4.00
C ARG A 70 17.00 -4.69 -4.35
N GLY A 71 16.61 -4.87 -5.62
CA GLY A 71 15.71 -5.94 -6.02
C GLY A 71 14.33 -5.81 -5.38
N GLU A 72 13.80 -4.59 -5.33
CA GLU A 72 12.49 -4.25 -4.76
C GLU A 72 11.50 -3.79 -5.85
N GLU A 73 10.21 -3.92 -5.58
CA GLU A 73 9.10 -3.46 -6.41
C GLU A 73 8.12 -2.59 -5.59
N PRO A 74 7.40 -1.64 -6.23
CA PRO A 74 6.40 -0.80 -5.56
C PRO A 74 5.12 -1.60 -5.28
N LEU A 75 5.05 -2.25 -4.12
CA LEU A 75 3.89 -3.08 -3.77
C LEU A 75 2.67 -2.25 -3.34
N VAL A 76 2.88 -1.06 -2.76
CA VAL A 76 1.82 -0.13 -2.40
C VAL A 76 2.18 1.26 -2.90
N LEU A 77 1.25 1.89 -3.62
CA LEU A 77 1.25 3.33 -3.86
C LEU A 77 0.19 3.94 -2.95
N TYR A 78 0.53 4.96 -2.19
CA TYR A 78 -0.43 5.60 -1.31
C TYR A 78 -0.46 7.11 -1.45
N HIS A 79 -1.63 7.68 -1.22
CA HIS A 79 -1.84 9.11 -1.04
C HIS A 79 -2.94 9.39 -0.04
N SER A 80 -3.07 10.64 0.39
CA SER A 80 -4.15 11.06 1.28
C SER A 80 -5.19 11.92 0.60
N HIS A 81 -6.44 11.83 1.04
CA HIS A 81 -7.49 12.80 0.74
C HIS A 81 -7.76 13.64 1.99
N THR A 82 -7.95 14.95 1.81
CA THR A 82 -8.00 15.90 2.94
C THR A 82 -9.42 16.18 3.44
N GLY A 83 -10.41 16.11 2.56
CA GLY A 83 -11.82 16.39 2.88
C GLY A 83 -12.81 15.44 2.21
N SER A 84 -12.36 14.24 1.81
CA SER A 84 -13.23 13.23 1.20
C SER A 84 -12.95 11.84 1.76
N PRO A 85 -13.90 10.89 1.64
CA PRO A 85 -13.66 9.50 2.03
C PRO A 85 -12.46 8.89 1.31
N ALA A 86 -11.87 7.86 1.91
CA ALA A 86 -10.77 7.10 1.33
C ALA A 86 -11.24 6.23 0.15
N TYR A 87 -11.53 6.85 -1.00
CA TYR A 87 -11.98 6.18 -2.21
C TYR A 87 -11.39 6.89 -3.44
N PRO A 88 -10.91 6.17 -4.47
CA PRO A 88 -10.23 6.79 -5.59
C PRO A 88 -11.16 7.73 -6.35
N SER A 89 -10.66 8.93 -6.61
CA SER A 89 -11.26 9.88 -7.53
C SER A 89 -11.14 9.39 -8.98
N ARG A 90 -11.77 10.11 -9.92
CA ARG A 90 -11.61 9.81 -11.34
C ARG A 90 -10.16 10.02 -11.82
N ASP A 91 -9.50 11.03 -11.28
CA ASP A 91 -8.13 11.37 -11.66
C ASP A 91 -7.14 10.34 -11.11
N ASP A 92 -7.38 9.81 -9.90
CA ASP A 92 -6.60 8.68 -9.35
C ASP A 92 -6.67 7.46 -10.27
N VAL A 93 -7.87 7.13 -10.74
CA VAL A 93 -8.09 5.99 -11.63
C VAL A 93 -7.42 6.20 -12.98
N ALA A 94 -7.44 7.43 -13.51
CA ALA A 94 -6.80 7.76 -14.78
C ALA A 94 -5.27 7.74 -14.69
N CYS A 95 -4.70 8.06 -13.53
CA CYS A 95 -3.25 8.11 -13.30
C CYS A 95 -2.67 6.77 -12.81
N ALA A 96 -3.50 5.76 -12.54
CA ALA A 96 -3.06 4.46 -12.07
C ALA A 96 -2.30 3.68 -13.16
N ALA A 97 -0.98 3.59 -13.02
CA ALA A 97 -0.08 2.99 -14.01
C ALA A 97 0.66 1.71 -13.55
N GLU A 98 0.45 1.26 -12.31
CA GLU A 98 1.13 0.11 -11.70
C GLU A 98 0.13 -1.04 -11.47
N PRO A 99 -0.04 -1.97 -12.43
CA PRO A 99 -1.11 -2.99 -12.38
C PRO A 99 -1.00 -3.92 -11.17
N HIS A 100 0.22 -4.11 -10.66
CA HIS A 100 0.53 -5.00 -9.54
C HIS A 100 0.62 -4.28 -8.19
N ALA A 101 0.44 -2.97 -8.14
CA ALA A 101 0.42 -2.22 -6.89
C ALA A 101 -0.95 -2.25 -6.22
N HIS A 102 -0.94 -2.16 -4.89
CA HIS A 102 -2.10 -1.77 -4.11
C HIS A 102 -2.17 -0.25 -4.05
N TYR A 103 -3.28 0.35 -4.47
CA TYR A 103 -3.54 1.77 -4.34
C TYR A 103 -4.21 2.02 -2.99
N VAL A 104 -3.47 2.53 -2.02
CA VAL A 104 -3.96 2.81 -0.68
C VAL A 104 -4.30 4.29 -0.54
N ILE A 105 -5.52 4.57 -0.13
CA ILE A 105 -5.98 5.95 0.08
C ILE A 105 -6.20 6.15 1.57
N VAL A 106 -5.65 7.25 2.07
CA VAL A 106 -5.76 7.66 3.46
C VAL A 106 -6.65 8.90 3.55
N SER A 107 -7.85 8.80 4.10
CA SER A 107 -8.63 9.99 4.43
C SER A 107 -8.12 10.60 5.73
N THR A 108 -7.93 11.91 5.72
CA THR A 108 -7.64 12.71 6.92
C THR A 108 -8.86 13.51 7.42
N ASP A 109 -10.01 13.31 6.78
CA ASP A 109 -11.28 13.85 7.24
C ASP A 109 -11.68 13.17 8.57
N ALA A 110 -11.86 13.96 9.62
CA ALA A 110 -12.24 13.48 10.94
C ALA A 110 -13.61 12.78 10.97
N ALA A 111 -14.47 13.05 9.98
CA ALA A 111 -15.76 12.37 9.81
C ALA A 111 -15.64 10.99 9.12
N CYS A 112 -14.47 10.61 8.61
CA CYS A 112 -14.28 9.36 7.89
C CYS A 112 -14.09 8.17 8.84
N GLU A 113 -15.06 7.26 8.90
CA GLU A 113 -15.01 6.05 9.74
C GLU A 113 -13.93 5.05 9.31
N ARG A 114 -13.65 4.96 8.00
CA ARG A 114 -12.65 4.05 7.41
C ARG A 114 -11.54 4.87 6.76
N PRO A 115 -10.59 5.39 7.55
CA PRO A 115 -9.60 6.33 7.06
C PRO A 115 -8.55 5.68 6.15
N VAL A 116 -8.40 4.36 6.14
CA VAL A 116 -7.43 3.67 5.26
C VAL A 116 -8.15 2.60 4.46
N ARG A 117 -8.06 2.67 3.13
CA ARG A 117 -8.69 1.73 2.20
C ARG A 117 -7.72 1.40 1.06
N SER A 118 -7.83 0.18 0.51
CA SER A 118 -6.92 -0.35 -0.51
C SER A 118 -7.71 -0.76 -1.74
N PHE A 119 -7.15 -0.51 -2.93
CA PHE A 119 -7.79 -0.77 -4.20
C PHE A 119 -6.81 -1.38 -5.21
N ARG A 120 -7.33 -2.23 -6.09
CA ARG A 120 -6.71 -2.58 -7.36
C ARG A 120 -7.34 -1.73 -8.45
N ILE A 121 -6.50 -1.11 -9.25
CA ILE A 121 -6.92 -0.27 -10.37
C ILE A 121 -6.21 -0.80 -11.62
N VAL A 122 -6.98 -1.41 -12.52
CA VAL A 122 -6.47 -1.99 -13.77
C VAL A 122 -7.44 -1.66 -14.89
N ASP A 123 -6.95 -1.08 -15.98
CA ASP A 123 -7.77 -0.68 -17.14
C ASP A 123 -9.00 0.17 -16.76
N GLY A 124 -8.82 1.11 -15.82
CA GLY A 124 -9.88 1.97 -15.30
C GLY A 124 -10.91 1.27 -14.39
N ARG A 125 -10.73 -0.03 -14.08
CA ARG A 125 -11.60 -0.78 -13.17
C ARG A 125 -11.05 -0.72 -11.76
N VAL A 126 -11.91 -0.32 -10.82
CA VAL A 126 -11.59 -0.24 -9.40
C VAL A 126 -12.19 -1.42 -8.66
N VAL A 127 -11.35 -2.15 -7.93
CA VAL A 127 -11.77 -3.22 -7.01
C VAL A 127 -11.20 -2.93 -5.63
N GLU A 128 -12.07 -2.73 -4.63
CA GLU A 128 -11.62 -2.58 -3.24
C GLU A 128 -11.07 -3.91 -2.71
N GLU A 129 -9.96 -3.84 -1.99
CA GLU A 129 -9.36 -4.96 -1.31
C GLU A 129 -9.33 -4.75 0.20
N THR A 130 -9.60 -5.83 0.94
CA THR A 130 -9.42 -5.83 2.40
C THR A 130 -7.97 -5.60 2.76
N ILE A 131 -7.73 -4.75 3.76
CA ILE A 131 -6.44 -4.58 4.42
C ILE A 131 -6.42 -5.47 5.66
N LYS A 132 -5.38 -6.27 5.82
CA LYS A 132 -5.11 -7.07 7.02
C LYS A 132 -3.77 -6.63 7.62
N PRO A 133 -3.79 -5.73 8.62
CA PRO A 133 -2.59 -5.38 9.38
C PRO A 133 -2.05 -6.60 10.14
N VAL A 134 -0.73 -6.76 10.17
CA VAL A 134 -0.05 -7.82 10.93
C VAL A 134 1.17 -7.26 11.65
N GLU A 135 1.49 -7.78 12.84
CA GLU A 135 2.71 -7.39 13.57
C GLU A 135 3.99 -7.92 12.91
N ARG A 136 3.87 -9.05 12.19
CA ARG A 136 4.95 -9.70 11.47
C ARG A 136 4.39 -10.57 10.36
N TYR A 137 5.14 -10.76 9.29
CA TYR A 137 4.79 -11.74 8.27
C TYR A 137 5.02 -13.17 8.80
N ALA A 138 4.13 -14.09 8.45
CA ALA A 138 4.31 -15.50 8.77
C ALA A 138 5.52 -16.03 8.00
N SER A 139 6.44 -16.72 8.69
CA SER A 139 7.54 -17.41 8.04
C SER A 139 6.99 -18.51 7.12
N PRO A 140 7.62 -18.78 5.96
CA PRO A 140 7.18 -19.84 5.04
C PRO A 140 7.02 -21.22 5.71
N ALA A 141 7.79 -21.49 6.76
CA ALA A 141 7.76 -22.75 7.52
C ALA A 141 6.48 -22.97 8.35
N ALA A 142 5.67 -21.94 8.61
CA ALA A 142 4.46 -22.03 9.43
C ALA A 142 3.21 -22.54 8.67
N GLN A 143 3.33 -22.82 7.37
CA GLN A 143 2.22 -23.29 6.52
C GLN A 143 2.25 -24.79 6.22
N ALA A 144 3.18 -25.55 6.81
CA ALA A 144 3.15 -27.01 6.70
C ALA A 144 2.02 -27.59 7.57
N VAL A 145 0.90 -27.91 6.92
CA VAL A 145 -0.23 -28.68 7.51
C VAL A 145 0.31 -30.03 8.00
N PRO A 146 -0.02 -30.51 9.21
CA PRO A 146 0.36 -31.87 9.61
C PRO A 146 -0.44 -32.86 8.76
N SER A 147 0.27 -33.58 7.89
CA SER A 147 -0.25 -34.71 7.13
C SER A 147 -0.78 -35.75 8.12
N HIS A 148 -2.07 -36.03 8.02
CA HIS A 148 -2.76 -37.09 8.75
C HIS A 148 -2.10 -38.43 8.42
N ASN A 149 -1.30 -39.00 9.33
CA ASN A 149 -0.82 -40.37 9.18
C ASN A 149 -1.75 -41.32 9.92
N LEU A 150 -2.39 -42.12 9.08
CA LEU A 150 -3.38 -43.14 9.31
C LEU A 150 -2.86 -44.24 10.25
N ILE A 151 -3.72 -44.63 11.18
CA ILE A 151 -3.64 -45.84 11.99
C ILE A 151 -3.44 -47.08 11.10
N LYS A 152 -2.42 -47.87 11.40
CA LYS A 152 -2.23 -49.33 11.23
C LYS A 152 -0.94 -49.62 12.00
N GLU A 153 -0.88 -50.44 13.04
CA GLU A 153 -1.09 -51.90 13.15
C GLU A 153 -1.33 -52.21 14.67
N LEU A 154 -1.97 -53.28 15.13
CA LEU A 154 -1.58 -54.69 15.02
C LEU A 154 -2.75 -55.59 15.46
N SER A 155 -3.00 -56.66 14.70
CA SER A 155 -3.58 -57.94 15.15
C SER A 155 -2.96 -59.04 14.29
#